data_AF-A0A7C4Y7W9-F1
#
_entry.id   AF-A0A7C4Y7W9-F1
#
_cell.length_a   1.000
_cell.length_b   1.000
_cell.length_c   1.000
_cell.angle_alpha   90.00
_cell.angle_beta   90.00
_cell.angle_gamma   90.00
#
_symmetry.space_group_name_H-M   'P 1'
#
loop_
_entity.id
_entity.type
_entity.pdbx_description
1 polymer ?
#
loop_
_entity_poly.entity_id
_entity_poly.type
_entity_poly.pdbx_seq_one_letter_code
_entity_poly.pdbx_strand_id
1 'polypeptide(L)'
;MRRCAVSITSNIAEGFSRKTNKDKYQFYSIAEVSLTELQNQLLIARDIKYLANKDFQETAEQTVKVHKLINGLKRSIRNTSP
;
A
#
# COMPACT_ATOMS: atom_id res chain seq x y z
N MET A 1 10.64 0.26 -7.39
CA MET A 1 9.30 -0.33 -7.56
C MET A 1 9.19 -1.70 -6.91
N ARG A 2 10.03 -2.70 -7.27
CA ARG A 2 9.98 -4.05 -6.66
C ARG A 2 10.01 -4.04 -5.12
N ARG A 3 10.93 -3.28 -4.52
CA ARG A 3 11.02 -3.15 -3.05
C ARG A 3 9.75 -2.58 -2.42
N CYS A 4 9.19 -1.51 -2.99
CA CYS A 4 7.94 -0.90 -2.52
C CYS A 4 6.78 -1.92 -2.61
N ALA A 5 6.64 -2.61 -3.74
CA ALA A 5 5.59 -3.62 -3.94
C ALA A 5 5.69 -4.76 -2.92
N VAL A 6 6.89 -5.31 -2.70
CA VAL A 6 7.11 -6.36 -1.67
C VAL A 6 6.83 -5.80 -0.27
N SER A 7 7.34 -4.62 0.05
CA SER A 7 7.17 -3.95 1.35
C SER A 7 5.71 -3.75 1.74
N ILE A 8 4.83 -3.42 0.80
CA ILE A 8 3.38 -3.31 1.06
C ILE A 8 2.84 -4.61 1.64
N THR A 9 3.10 -5.73 0.97
CA THR A 9 2.59 -7.04 1.40
C THR A 9 3.27 -7.54 2.68
N SER A 10 4.58 -7.32 2.82
CA SER A 10 5.34 -7.68 4.02
C SER A 10 4.80 -6.96 5.26
N ASN A 11 4.57 -5.65 5.17
CA ASN A 11 4.04 -4.88 6.29
C ASN A 11 2.59 -5.25 6.63
N ILE A 12 1.76 -5.59 5.64
CA ILE A 12 0.41 -6.12 5.92
C ILE A 12 0.49 -7.44 6.70
N ALA A 13 1.35 -8.38 6.27
CA ALA A 13 1.52 -9.66 6.95
C ALA A 13 2.09 -9.49 8.37
N GLU A 14 3.11 -8.64 8.53
CA GLU A 14 3.67 -8.34 9.85
C GLU A 14 2.63 -7.69 10.76
N GLY A 15 1.87 -6.72 10.26
CA GLY A 15 0.76 -6.12 11.00
C GLY A 15 -0.24 -7.17 11.47
N PHE A 16 -0.64 -8.09 10.59
CA PHE A 16 -1.57 -9.17 10.93
C PHE A 16 -1.06 -10.02 12.11
N SER A 17 0.24 -10.31 12.19
CA SER A 17 0.85 -11.08 13.28
C SER A 17 0.93 -10.33 14.62
N ARG A 18 0.74 -9.00 14.65
CA ARG A 18 0.83 -8.22 15.90
C ARG A 18 -0.37 -8.45 16.81
N LYS A 19 -0.13 -8.38 18.12
CA LYS A 19 -1.14 -8.61 19.17
C LYS A 19 -2.01 -7.40 19.46
N THR A 20 -1.46 -6.19 19.34
CA THR A 20 -2.19 -4.96 19.68
C THR A 20 -2.70 -4.24 18.43
N ASN A 21 -3.85 -3.56 18.56
CA ASN A 21 -4.39 -2.73 17.49
C ASN A 21 -3.45 -1.56 17.14
N LYS A 22 -2.71 -1.05 18.13
CA LYS A 22 -1.72 0.01 17.92
C LYS A 22 -0.60 -0.45 16.99
N ASP A 23 -0.01 -1.62 17.26
CA ASP A 23 1.07 -2.15 16.43
C ASP A 23 0.56 -2.52 15.03
N LYS A 24 -0.62 -3.18 14.95
CA LYS A 24 -1.30 -3.45 13.66
C LYS A 24 -1.41 -2.16 12.83
N TYR A 25 -1.89 -1.08 13.44
CA TYR A 25 -2.08 0.19 12.77
C TYR A 25 -0.77 0.79 12.26
N GLN A 26 0.30 0.69 13.05
CA GLN A 26 1.62 1.17 12.64
C GLN A 26 2.10 0.43 11.38
N PHE A 27 2.03 -0.90 11.36
CA PHE A 27 2.43 -1.68 10.19
C PHE A 27 1.58 -1.40 8.94
N TYR A 28 0.25 -1.30 9.09
CA TYR A 28 -0.61 -0.92 7.96
C TYR A 28 -0.33 0.51 7.46
N SER A 29 0.09 1.41 8.33
CA SER A 29 0.53 2.76 7.93
C SER A 29 1.84 2.72 7.15
N ILE A 30 2.80 1.85 7.52
CA ILE A 30 4.03 1.65 6.76
C ILE A 30 3.74 1.04 5.37
N ALA A 31 2.78 0.12 5.29
CA ALA A 31 2.32 -0.43 4.00
C ALA A 31 1.73 0.69 3.10
N GLU A 32 0.96 1.62 3.67
CA GLU A 32 0.42 2.78 2.94
C GLU A 32 1.53 3.71 2.44
N VAL A 33 2.57 3.97 3.25
CA VAL A 33 3.75 4.75 2.82
C VAL A 33 4.44 4.08 1.63
N SER A 34 4.67 2.76 1.71
CA SER A 34 5.28 1.99 0.61
C SER A 34 4.42 2.03 -0.68
N LEU A 35 3.09 2.05 -0.54
CA LEU A 35 2.18 2.20 -1.67
C LEU A 35 2.29 3.58 -2.32
N THR A 36 2.35 4.64 -1.52
CA THR A 36 2.52 6.02 -2.00
C THR A 36 3.85 6.19 -2.74
N GLU A 37 4.93 5.59 -2.25
CA GLU A 37 6.22 5.56 -2.96
C GLU A 37 6.12 4.84 -4.32
N LEU A 38 5.41 3.71 -4.38
CA LEU A 38 5.19 2.98 -5.63
C LEU A 38 4.38 3.80 -6.64
N GLN A 39 3.34 4.51 -6.19
CA GLN A 39 2.54 5.41 -7.01
C GLN A 39 3.39 6.54 -7.61
N ASN A 40 4.25 7.16 -6.80
CA ASN A 40 5.17 8.17 -7.29
C ASN A 40 6.15 7.60 -8.33
N GLN A 41 6.71 6.41 -8.09
CA GLN A 41 7.61 5.76 -9.05
C GLN A 41 6.90 5.37 -10.35
N LEU A 42 5.60 5.03 -10.33
CA LEU A 42 4.79 4.81 -11.53
C LEU A 42 4.64 6.08 -12.36
N LEU A 43 4.37 7.22 -11.71
CA LEU A 43 4.28 8.52 -12.39
C LEU A 43 5.60 8.87 -13.08
N ILE A 44 6.72 8.76 -12.35
CA ILE A 44 8.06 9.02 -12.89
C ILE A 44 8.35 8.09 -14.07
N ALA A 45 8.08 6.78 -13.94
CA ALA A 45 8.32 5.80 -14.99
C ALA A 45 7.50 6.09 -16.27
N ARG A 46 6.25 6.55 -16.14
CA ARG A 46 5.44 7.00 -17.27
C ARG A 46 6.04 8.26 -17.92
N ASP A 47 6.42 9.25 -17.11
CA ASP A 47 6.89 10.55 -17.61
C ASP A 47 8.20 10.42 -18.42
N ILE A 48 9.07 9.50 -18.02
CA ILE A 48 10.31 9.18 -18.76
C ILE A 48 10.09 8.10 -19.85
N LYS A 49 8.84 7.75 -20.14
CA LYS A 49 8.43 6.78 -21.18
C LYS A 49 8.99 5.36 -20.99
N TYR A 50 9.28 4.96 -19.75
CA TYR A 50 9.68 3.59 -19.41
C TYR A 50 8.48 2.65 -19.26
N LEU A 51 7.27 3.21 -19.17
CA LEU A 51 6.03 2.45 -19.04
C LEU A 51 5.02 2.94 -20.08
N ALA A 52 4.37 2.02 -20.80
CA ALA A 52 3.31 2.40 -21.73
C ALA A 52 2.11 2.97 -20.96
N ASN A 53 1.37 3.90 -21.58
CA ASN A 53 0.20 4.53 -20.93
C ASN A 53 -0.85 3.50 -20.48
N LYS A 54 -1.03 2.41 -21.24
CA LYS A 54 -1.95 1.32 -20.88
C LYS A 54 -1.49 0.62 -19.59
N ASP A 55 -0.24 0.18 -19.54
CA ASP A 55 0.33 -0.48 -18.36
C ASP A 55 0.34 0.45 -17.14
N PHE A 56 0.54 1.75 -17.36
CA PHE A 56 0.49 2.77 -16.31
C PHE A 56 -0.92 2.83 -15.72
N GLN A 57 -1.92 2.95 -16.59
CA GLN A 57 -3.31 3.07 -16.17
C GLN A 57 -3.75 1.84 -15.38
N GLU A 58 -3.50 0.63 -15.92
CA GLU A 58 -3.83 -0.63 -15.25
C GLU A 58 -3.17 -0.74 -13.88
N THR A 59 -1.88 -0.41 -13.79
CA THR A 59 -1.14 -0.50 -12.53
C THR A 59 -1.57 0.58 -11.54
N ALA A 60 -1.79 1.82 -12.00
CA ALA A 60 -2.26 2.93 -11.17
C ALA A 60 -3.64 2.64 -10.57
N GLU A 61 -4.58 2.12 -11.35
CA GLU A 61 -5.89 1.69 -10.85
C GLU A 61 -5.77 0.59 -9.80
N GLN A 62 -4.85 -0.36 -10.00
CA GLN A 62 -4.58 -1.38 -9.00
C GLN A 62 -4.06 -0.77 -7.69
N THR A 63 -3.19 0.25 -7.76
CA THR A 63 -2.72 0.93 -6.53
C THR A 63 -3.86 1.62 -5.78
N VAL A 64 -4.86 2.18 -6.48
CA VAL A 64 -6.05 2.78 -5.85
C VAL A 64 -6.87 1.73 -5.10
N LYS A 65 -7.03 0.53 -5.68
CA LYS A 65 -7.71 -0.59 -5.00
C LYS A 65 -6.96 -0.99 -3.73
N VAL A 66 -5.64 -1.13 -3.80
CA VAL A 66 -4.79 -1.46 -2.64
C VAL A 66 -4.89 -0.38 -1.55
N HIS A 67 -4.90 0.91 -1.93
CA HIS A 67 -5.05 2.01 -0.97
C HIS A 67 -6.38 1.93 -0.21
N LYS A 68 -7.49 1.63 -0.91
CA LYS A 68 -8.80 1.43 -0.29
C LYS A 68 -8.80 0.24 0.68
N LEU A 69 -8.14 -0.86 0.33
CA LEU A 69 -8.03 -2.05 1.18
C LEU A 69 -7.21 -1.77 2.44
N ILE A 70 -6.04 -1.12 2.34
CA ILE A 70 -5.22 -0.73 3.49
C ILE A 70 -6.02 0.19 4.43
N ASN A 71 -6.74 1.17 3.89
CA ASN A 71 -7.59 2.04 4.69
C ASN A 71 -8.78 1.29 5.32
N GLY A 72 -9.31 0.27 4.66
CA GLY A 72 -10.27 -0.66 5.25
C GLY A 72 -9.72 -1.37 6.48
N LEU A 73 -8.51 -1.94 6.38
CA LEU A 73 -7.81 -2.59 7.49
C LEU A 73 -7.51 -1.63 8.64
N LYS A 74 -7.05 -0.41 8.35
CA LYS A 74 -6.80 0.63 9.36
C LYS A 74 -8.07 1.06 10.08
N ARG A 75 -9.22 1.11 9.39
CA ARG A 75 -10.51 1.43 10.02
C ARG A 75 -11.01 0.29 10.89
N SER A 76 -10.92 -0.97 10.42
CA SER A 76 -11.43 -2.11 11.17
C SER A 76 -10.78 -2.20 12.55
N ILE A 77 -9.46 -2.00 12.65
CA ILE A 77 -8.72 -2.04 13.92
C ILE A 77 -8.99 -0.86 14.86
N ARG A 78 -9.37 0.33 14.35
CA ARG A 78 -9.76 1.47 15.21
C ARG A 78 -11.13 1.25 15.84
N ASN A 79 -12.03 0.58 15.11
CA ASN A 79 -13.38 0.28 15.57
C ASN A 79 -13.47 -0.96 16.47
N THR A 80 -12.36 -1.65 16.75
CA THR A 80 -12.31 -2.84 17.63
C THR A 80 -11.81 -2.54 19.04
N SER A 81 -12.04 -1.33 19.56
CA SER A 81 -11.89 -1.09 21.01
C SER A 81 -13.13 -1.65 21.72
N PRO A 82 -12.99 -2.34 22.88
CA PRO A 82 -14.15 -2.79 23.65
C PRO A 82 -15.05 -1.62 24.07
#